data_AF-A0A7R8ZUL5-F1
#
_entry.id   AF-A0A7R8ZUL5-F1
#
_cell.length_a   1.000
_cell.length_b   1.000
_cell.length_c   1.000
_cell.angle_alpha   90.00
_cell.angle_beta   90.00
_cell.angle_gamma   90.00
#
_symmetry.space_group_name_H-M   'P 1'
#
loop_
_entity.id
_entity.type
_entity.pdbx_description
1 polymer ?
#
loop_
_entity_poly.entity_id
_entity_poly.type
_entity_poly.pdbx_seq_one_letter_code
_entity_poly.pdbx_strand_id
1 'polypeptide(L)'
;MPQEIITLQLGQCGNQIGNEFWKKLCAEHGISPDGMLEDFAKERIDQKDVFFYQADDQQYIPRAVLLDLEPRVINGILSSPYAKLYNPENIYIHKQGAGAGNNWACGYSQGEKLYEEIFEILEREAEGSDRLEGFVLCHSIAGGTGSGMGSFILERINDRFPKKLVQTYSVFPNQDEN
;
A
#
# COMPACT_ATOMS: atom_id res chain seq x y z
N MET A 1 22.62 2.14 7.23
CA MET A 1 21.50 1.21 7.06
C MET A 1 20.34 2.01 6.51
N PRO A 2 19.66 1.54 5.47
CA PRO A 2 18.44 2.15 4.96
C PRO A 2 17.39 2.30 6.06
N GLN A 3 16.46 3.22 5.85
CA GLN A 3 15.33 3.50 6.72
C GLN A 3 14.08 3.09 5.93
N GLU A 4 13.61 1.86 6.13
CA GLU A 4 12.56 1.28 5.30
C GLU A 4 11.19 1.90 5.58
N ILE A 5 10.36 2.01 4.54
CA ILE A 5 9.03 2.61 4.61
C ILE A 5 8.00 1.61 4.07
N ILE A 6 6.95 1.35 4.85
CA ILE A 6 5.81 0.54 4.41
C ILE A 6 4.73 1.47 3.86
N THR A 7 4.30 1.24 2.62
CA THR A 7 3.24 2.02 1.96
C THR A 7 1.91 1.28 2.04
N LEU A 8 0.93 1.88 2.69
CA LEU A 8 -0.45 1.40 2.75
C LEU A 8 -1.30 2.09 1.67
N GLN A 9 -1.97 1.31 0.84
CA GLN A 9 -2.86 1.78 -0.22
C GLN A 9 -4.30 1.40 0.12
N LEU A 10 -5.15 2.39 0.42
CA LEU A 10 -6.50 2.13 0.92
C LEU A 10 -7.59 2.60 -0.04
N GLY A 11 -8.48 1.66 -0.37
CA GLY A 11 -9.65 1.87 -1.21
C GLY A 11 -9.30 2.22 -2.65
N GLN A 12 -10.34 2.48 -3.45
CA GLN A 12 -10.18 2.71 -4.89
C GLN A 12 -9.12 3.78 -5.21
N CYS A 13 -9.22 4.96 -4.61
CA CYS A 13 -8.31 6.06 -4.92
C CYS A 13 -6.86 5.76 -4.49
N GLY A 14 -6.67 5.26 -3.27
CA GLY A 14 -5.35 4.92 -2.73
C GLY A 14 -4.64 3.85 -3.55
N ASN A 15 -5.37 2.81 -3.96
CA ASN A 15 -4.83 1.74 -4.80
C ASN A 15 -4.50 2.22 -6.22
N GLN A 16 -5.30 3.12 -6.81
CA GLN A 16 -5.01 3.65 -8.15
C GLN A 16 -3.77 4.54 -8.16
N ILE A 17 -3.65 5.50 -7.23
CA ILE A 17 -2.48 6.39 -7.17
C ILE A 17 -1.23 5.62 -6.74
N GLY A 18 -1.35 4.67 -5.82
CA GLY A 18 -0.25 3.83 -5.38
C GLY A 18 0.29 2.95 -6.51
N ASN A 19 -0.59 2.39 -7.34
CA ASN A 19 -0.17 1.63 -8.50
C ASN A 19 0.65 2.45 -9.50
N GLU A 20 0.23 3.69 -9.81
CA GLU A 20 1.00 4.57 -10.69
C GLU A 20 2.32 5.01 -10.04
N PHE A 21 2.34 5.24 -8.73
CA PHE A 21 3.55 5.53 -7.97
C PHE A 21 4.58 4.38 -8.08
N TRP A 22 4.17 3.13 -7.86
CA TRP A 22 5.08 1.99 -7.96
C TRP A 22 5.56 1.73 -9.38
N LYS A 23 4.72 1.89 -10.39
CA LYS A 23 5.15 1.83 -11.80
C LYS A 23 6.24 2.85 -12.10
N LYS A 24 6.07 4.07 -11.57
CA LYS A 24 7.03 5.15 -11.76
C LYS A 24 8.36 4.86 -11.07
N LEU A 25 8.33 4.40 -9.83
CA LEU A 25 9.53 3.98 -9.10
C LEU A 25 10.24 2.82 -9.81
N CYS A 26 9.50 1.81 -10.29
CA CYS A 26 10.08 0.71 -11.04
C CYS A 26 10.83 1.23 -12.29
N ALA A 27 10.21 2.12 -13.06
CA ALA A 27 10.86 2.71 -14.24
C ALA A 27 12.11 3.54 -13.89
N GLU A 28 12.11 4.25 -12.77
CA GLU A 28 13.26 5.05 -12.30
C GLU A 28 14.43 4.18 -11.84
N HIS A 29 14.12 3.10 -11.10
CA HIS A 29 15.09 2.15 -10.56
C HIS A 29 15.51 1.06 -11.56
N GLY A 30 14.89 1.01 -12.75
CA GLY A 30 15.14 -0.04 -13.75
C GLY A 30 14.70 -1.42 -13.28
N ILE A 31 13.54 -1.47 -12.64
CA ILE A 31 12.87 -2.71 -12.23
C ILE A 31 11.75 -2.97 -13.24
N SER A 32 11.70 -4.18 -13.78
CA SER A 32 10.66 -4.62 -14.72
C SER A 32 9.29 -4.75 -14.03
N PRO A 33 8.19 -4.85 -14.79
CA PRO A 33 6.86 -5.01 -14.21
C PRO A 33 6.66 -6.26 -13.34
N ASP A 34 7.48 -7.29 -13.50
CA ASP A 34 7.47 -8.50 -12.68
C ASP A 34 8.50 -8.48 -11.53
N GLY A 35 9.13 -7.32 -11.28
CA GLY A 35 10.03 -7.10 -10.15
C GLY A 35 11.49 -7.45 -10.42
N MET A 36 11.88 -7.78 -11.65
CA MET A 36 13.27 -8.13 -11.98
C MET A 36 14.11 -6.90 -12.27
N LEU A 37 15.33 -6.86 -11.74
CA LEU A 37 16.27 -5.78 -12.02
C LEU A 37 16.83 -5.90 -13.45
N GLU A 38 16.65 -4.84 -14.22
CA GLU A 38 17.15 -4.75 -15.59
C GLU A 38 18.70 -4.65 -15.61
N ASP A 39 19.33 -5.23 -16.63
CA ASP A 39 20.80 -5.30 -16.72
C ASP A 39 21.46 -3.93 -16.69
N PHE A 40 20.85 -2.93 -17.34
CA PHE A 40 21.37 -1.55 -17.37
C PHE A 40 21.31 -0.85 -16.01
N ALA A 41 20.56 -1.39 -15.05
CA ALA A 41 20.36 -0.82 -13.72
C ALA A 41 21.25 -1.45 -12.65
N LYS A 42 21.96 -2.54 -12.96
CA LYS A 42 22.84 -3.26 -12.01
C LYS A 42 24.00 -2.41 -11.50
N GLU A 43 24.50 -1.49 -12.31
CA GLU A 43 25.61 -0.59 -11.95
C GLU A 43 25.16 0.76 -11.37
N ARG A 44 23.84 1.01 -11.28
CA ARG A 44 23.32 2.27 -10.72
C ARG A 44 23.53 2.31 -9.21
N ILE A 45 23.93 3.48 -8.73
CA ILE A 45 24.08 3.77 -7.30
C ILE A 45 22.83 4.52 -6.83
N ASP A 46 21.77 3.77 -6.60
CA ASP A 46 20.48 4.25 -6.12
C ASP A 46 19.93 3.32 -5.02
N GLN A 47 19.25 3.92 -4.04
CA GLN A 47 18.88 3.26 -2.79
C GLN A 47 17.48 2.62 -2.91
N LYS A 48 17.43 1.37 -3.40
CA LYS A 48 16.17 0.63 -3.66
C LYS A 48 15.54 0.03 -2.38
N ASP A 49 16.38 -0.35 -1.43
CA ASP A 49 16.06 -1.04 -0.17
C ASP A 49 15.08 -0.28 0.76
N VAL A 50 14.97 1.05 0.60
CA VAL A 50 14.02 1.89 1.34
C VAL A 50 12.57 1.54 1.01
N PHE A 51 12.26 1.35 -0.28
CA PHE A 51 10.90 1.12 -0.77
C PHE A 51 10.67 -0.33 -1.22
N PHE A 52 11.73 -1.05 -1.56
CA PHE A 52 11.66 -2.43 -2.03
C PHE A 52 12.35 -3.37 -1.03
N TYR A 53 11.75 -4.53 -0.81
CA TYR A 53 12.43 -5.69 -0.26
C TYR A 53 13.07 -6.48 -1.40
N GLN A 54 14.30 -6.94 -1.19
CA GLN A 54 15.01 -7.78 -2.15
C GLN A 54 14.79 -9.25 -1.79
N ALA A 55 14.01 -9.98 -2.60
CA ALA A 55 13.67 -11.38 -2.34
C ALA A 55 14.80 -12.35 -2.73
N ASP A 56 15.53 -12.02 -3.79
CA ASP A 56 16.73 -12.71 -4.22
C ASP A 56 17.68 -11.73 -4.94
N ASP A 57 18.77 -12.21 -5.54
CA ASP A 57 19.79 -11.37 -6.18
C ASP A 57 19.24 -10.41 -7.27
N GLN A 58 18.05 -10.67 -7.83
CA GLN A 58 17.49 -9.89 -8.94
C GLN A 58 16.04 -9.46 -8.75
N GLN A 59 15.29 -10.04 -7.81
CA GLN A 59 13.88 -9.76 -7.59
C GLN A 59 13.64 -8.75 -6.46
N TYR A 60 12.97 -7.64 -6.82
CA TYR A 60 12.57 -6.56 -5.94
C TYR A 60 11.04 -6.53 -5.80
N ILE A 61 10.58 -6.54 -4.56
CA ILE A 61 9.16 -6.54 -4.19
C ILE A 61 8.86 -5.24 -3.44
N PRO A 62 7.84 -4.46 -3.82
CA PRO A 62 7.45 -3.27 -3.07
C PRO A 62 7.08 -3.61 -1.62
N ARG A 63 7.54 -2.79 -0.67
CA ARG A 63 7.04 -2.76 0.72
C ARG A 63 5.67 -2.07 0.75
N ALA A 64 4.70 -2.70 0.10
CA ALA A 64 3.37 -2.15 -0.12
C ALA A 64 2.28 -3.11 0.36
N VAL A 65 1.27 -2.56 1.03
CA VAL A 65 0.07 -3.26 1.49
C VAL A 65 -1.14 -2.66 0.79
N LEU A 66 -1.89 -3.50 0.07
CA LEU A 66 -3.06 -3.09 -0.72
C LEU A 66 -4.32 -3.55 -0.01
N LEU A 67 -5.16 -2.61 0.41
CA LEU A 67 -6.39 -2.89 1.14
C LEU A 67 -7.58 -2.30 0.38
N ASP A 68 -8.56 -3.13 0.07
CA ASP A 68 -9.85 -2.65 -0.45
C ASP A 68 -11.02 -3.50 0.06
N LEU A 69 -12.16 -2.85 0.28
CA LEU A 69 -13.42 -3.52 0.58
C LEU A 69 -14.13 -3.97 -0.70
N GLU A 70 -13.70 -3.46 -1.86
CA GLU A 70 -14.24 -3.81 -3.17
C GLU A 70 -13.15 -4.41 -4.08
N PRO A 71 -13.43 -5.50 -4.80
CA PRO A 71 -12.42 -6.22 -5.57
C PRO A 71 -11.96 -5.48 -6.84
N ARG A 72 -12.74 -4.50 -7.32
CA ARG A 72 -12.63 -3.97 -8.68
C ARG A 72 -11.22 -3.45 -9.01
N VAL A 73 -10.65 -2.63 -8.14
CA VAL A 73 -9.37 -1.96 -8.42
C VAL A 73 -8.21 -2.93 -8.28
N ILE A 74 -8.17 -3.70 -7.19
CA ILE A 74 -7.10 -4.66 -6.96
C ILE A 74 -7.11 -5.76 -8.05
N ASN A 75 -8.27 -6.26 -8.46
CA ASN A 75 -8.36 -7.20 -9.59
C ASN A 75 -7.84 -6.59 -10.90
N GLY A 76 -8.04 -5.29 -11.11
CA GLY A 76 -7.44 -4.56 -12.24
C GLY A 76 -5.91 -4.57 -12.19
N ILE A 77 -5.32 -4.40 -11.00
CA ILE A 77 -3.87 -4.49 -10.81
C ILE A 77 -3.37 -5.92 -11.05
N LEU A 78 -4.06 -6.92 -10.50
CA LEU A 78 -3.73 -8.35 -10.62
C LEU A 78 -3.94 -8.94 -12.03
N SER A 79 -4.60 -8.20 -12.92
CA SER A 79 -4.73 -8.52 -14.35
C SER A 79 -3.82 -7.68 -15.24
N SER A 80 -3.04 -6.79 -14.64
CA SER A 80 -2.10 -5.93 -15.37
C SER A 80 -0.72 -6.61 -15.54
N PRO A 81 0.17 -6.03 -16.38
CA PRO A 81 1.56 -6.50 -16.46
C PRO A 81 2.31 -6.48 -15.11
N TYR A 82 1.84 -5.69 -14.14
CA TYR A 82 2.43 -5.55 -12.80
C TYR A 82 1.83 -6.52 -11.77
N ALA A 83 1.03 -7.50 -12.20
CA ALA A 83 0.36 -8.45 -11.30
C ALA A 83 1.34 -9.24 -10.41
N LYS A 84 2.58 -9.45 -10.89
CA LYS A 84 3.63 -10.19 -10.17
C LYS A 84 4.56 -9.30 -9.34
N LEU A 85 4.39 -7.98 -9.40
CA LEU A 85 5.25 -7.04 -8.68
C LEU A 85 5.02 -7.14 -7.17
N TYR A 86 3.75 -7.19 -6.76
CA TYR A 86 3.36 -7.13 -5.35
C TYR A 86 3.42 -8.50 -4.68
N ASN A 87 3.78 -8.54 -3.40
CA ASN A 87 3.61 -9.73 -2.58
C ASN A 87 2.11 -10.06 -2.44
N PRO A 88 1.63 -11.23 -2.88
CA PRO A 88 0.23 -11.62 -2.74
C PRO A 88 -0.27 -11.63 -1.29
N GLU A 89 0.62 -11.90 -0.33
CA GLU A 89 0.27 -11.92 1.09
C GLU A 89 0.01 -10.50 1.65
N ASN A 90 0.42 -9.45 0.93
CA ASN A 90 0.20 -8.06 1.31
C ASN A 90 -1.07 -7.46 0.69
N ILE A 91 -1.88 -8.29 0.04
CA ILE A 91 -3.10 -7.87 -0.63
C ILE A 91 -4.30 -8.38 0.17
N TYR A 92 -5.13 -7.45 0.63
CA TYR A 92 -6.40 -7.75 1.27
C TYR A 92 -7.56 -7.24 0.42
N ILE A 93 -8.48 -8.15 0.09
CA ILE A 93 -9.78 -7.83 -0.50
C ILE A 93 -10.87 -8.46 0.37
N HIS A 94 -11.85 -7.67 0.80
CA HIS A 94 -12.96 -8.20 1.60
C HIS A 94 -13.75 -9.28 0.84
N LYS A 95 -13.84 -10.49 1.42
CA LYS A 95 -14.36 -11.71 0.78
C LYS A 95 -15.80 -11.59 0.25
N GLN A 96 -16.62 -10.77 0.91
CA GLN A 96 -18.04 -10.59 0.55
C GLN A 96 -18.30 -9.37 -0.34
N GLY A 97 -17.26 -8.59 -0.67
CA GLY A 97 -17.36 -7.42 -1.56
C GLY A 97 -18.30 -6.31 -1.08
N ALA A 98 -18.74 -6.34 0.17
CA ALA A 98 -19.53 -5.28 0.78
C ALA A 98 -18.62 -4.05 0.98
N GLY A 99 -18.56 -3.18 -0.03
CA GLY A 99 -17.85 -1.91 0.04
C GLY A 99 -18.37 -1.01 1.15
N ALA A 100 -17.63 0.06 1.46
CA ALA A 100 -18.08 1.06 2.43
C ALA A 100 -19.23 1.95 1.90
N GLY A 101 -19.57 1.88 0.61
CA GLY A 101 -20.72 2.59 0.01
C GLY A 101 -20.66 4.11 0.20
N ASN A 102 -19.47 4.71 0.07
CA ASN A 102 -19.22 6.14 0.34
C ASN A 102 -19.63 6.60 1.75
N ASN A 103 -19.71 5.69 2.73
CA ASN A 103 -20.03 6.00 4.11
C ASN A 103 -18.80 5.81 5.01
N TRP A 104 -18.36 6.89 5.64
CA TRP A 104 -17.22 6.89 6.56
C TRP A 104 -17.42 5.92 7.74
N ALA A 105 -18.59 5.93 8.37
CA ALA A 105 -18.86 5.07 9.52
C ALA A 105 -18.84 3.59 9.14
N CYS A 106 -19.34 3.26 7.94
CA CYS A 106 -19.24 1.89 7.42
C CYS A 106 -17.77 1.48 7.25
N GLY A 107 -16.95 2.33 6.61
CA GLY A 107 -15.51 2.06 6.45
C GLY A 107 -14.79 1.88 7.78
N TYR A 108 -15.07 2.73 8.76
CA TYR A 108 -14.48 2.68 10.09
C TYR A 108 -14.85 1.38 10.82
N SER A 109 -16.15 1.03 10.87
CA SER A 109 -16.62 -0.22 11.49
C SER A 109 -16.13 -1.48 10.76
N GLN A 110 -15.87 -1.41 9.45
CA GLN A 110 -15.21 -2.51 8.74
C GLN A 110 -13.74 -2.62 9.15
N GLY A 111 -13.03 -1.50 9.32
CA GLY A 111 -11.68 -1.49 9.88
C GLY A 111 -11.61 -2.21 11.23
N GLU A 112 -12.55 -1.93 12.13
CA GLU A 112 -12.63 -2.60 13.44
C GLU A 112 -12.80 -4.13 13.32
N LYS A 113 -13.70 -4.58 12.44
CA LYS A 113 -13.97 -6.02 12.26
C LYS A 113 -12.80 -6.77 11.63
N LEU A 114 -12.05 -6.09 10.77
CA LEU A 114 -10.96 -6.65 9.98
C LEU A 114 -9.59 -6.39 10.60
N TYR A 115 -9.56 -5.86 11.83
CA TYR A 115 -8.34 -5.44 12.51
C TYR A 115 -7.26 -6.54 12.50
N GLU A 116 -7.60 -7.75 12.95
CA GLU A 116 -6.63 -8.85 13.05
C GLU A 116 -6.02 -9.21 11.69
N GLU A 117 -6.84 -9.38 10.64
CA GLU A 117 -6.37 -9.74 9.30
C GLU A 117 -5.47 -8.65 8.70
N ILE A 118 -5.78 -7.37 8.93
CA ILE A 118 -4.99 -6.24 8.41
C ILE A 118 -3.70 -6.06 9.19
N PHE A 119 -3.75 -6.16 10.53
CA PHE A 119 -2.58 -5.94 11.38
C PHE A 119 -1.60 -7.10 11.33
N GLU A 120 -2.05 -8.34 11.06
CA GLU A 120 -1.15 -9.46 10.79
C GLU A 120 -0.24 -9.17 9.57
N ILE A 121 -0.80 -8.59 8.50
CA ILE A 121 -0.03 -8.19 7.32
C ILE A 121 0.98 -7.09 7.67
N LEU A 122 0.54 -6.05 8.38
CA LEU A 122 1.39 -4.91 8.74
C LEU A 122 2.52 -5.31 9.69
N GLU A 123 2.24 -6.20 10.65
CA GLU A 123 3.23 -6.72 11.60
C GLU A 123 4.27 -7.57 10.89
N ARG A 124 3.85 -8.47 9.99
CA ARG A 124 4.78 -9.26 9.18
C ARG A 124 5.72 -8.38 8.36
N GLU A 125 5.19 -7.35 7.69
CA GLU A 125 6.01 -6.41 6.91
C GLU A 125 6.96 -5.57 7.78
N ALA A 126 6.50 -5.17 8.97
CA ALA A 126 7.31 -4.45 9.94
C ALA A 126 8.44 -5.32 10.52
N GLU A 127 8.16 -6.59 10.81
CA GLU A 127 9.15 -7.58 11.28
C GLU A 127 10.16 -7.95 10.20
N GLY A 128 9.75 -7.95 8.93
CA GLY A 128 10.63 -8.13 7.77
C GLY A 128 11.48 -6.90 7.40
N SER A 129 11.46 -5.84 8.22
CA SER A 129 12.25 -4.63 8.02
C SER A 129 13.34 -4.52 9.09
N ASP A 130 14.60 -4.35 8.68
CA ASP A 130 15.72 -4.24 9.63
C ASP A 130 15.62 -2.96 10.46
N ARG A 131 15.16 -1.86 9.83
CA ARG A 131 14.99 -0.56 10.49
C ARG A 131 13.81 0.21 9.91
N LEU A 132 12.60 -0.30 10.14
CA LEU A 132 11.36 0.41 9.81
C LEU A 132 11.38 1.84 10.34
N GLU A 133 11.25 2.81 9.45
CA GLU A 133 11.21 4.25 9.79
C GLU A 133 9.77 4.70 10.01
N GLY A 134 8.86 4.26 9.15
CA GLY A 134 7.50 4.76 9.15
C GLY A 134 6.57 4.12 8.15
N PHE A 135 5.36 4.65 8.15
CA PHE A 135 4.27 4.26 7.28
C PHE A 135 3.87 5.44 6.39
N VAL A 136 3.62 5.15 5.13
CA VAL A 136 3.01 6.09 4.18
C VAL A 136 1.61 5.60 3.87
N LEU A 137 0.60 6.43 4.08
CA LEU A 137 -0.79 6.11 3.75
C LEU A 137 -1.25 6.86 2.49
N CYS A 138 -1.58 6.11 1.44
CA CYS A 138 -2.21 6.62 0.22
C CYS A 138 -3.71 6.35 0.29
N HIS A 139 -4.53 7.40 0.37
CA HIS A 139 -5.99 7.27 0.53
C HIS A 139 -6.74 8.52 0.03
N SER A 140 -8.06 8.39 -0.14
CA SER A 140 -8.96 9.54 -0.35
C SER A 140 -9.73 9.86 0.92
N ILE A 141 -9.93 11.15 1.19
CA ILE A 141 -10.75 11.62 2.32
C ILE A 141 -12.26 11.61 2.01
N ALA A 142 -12.66 11.37 0.76
CA ALA A 142 -14.05 11.49 0.31
C ALA A 142 -14.78 10.16 0.09
N GLY A 143 -14.04 9.06 -0.08
CA GLY A 143 -14.63 7.71 -0.23
C GLY A 143 -14.81 7.00 1.11
N GLY A 144 -15.66 5.97 1.19
CA GLY A 144 -15.93 5.28 2.47
C GLY A 144 -14.74 4.47 3.02
N THR A 145 -14.06 3.69 2.16
CA THR A 145 -12.90 2.87 2.56
C THR A 145 -11.71 3.76 2.89
N GLY A 146 -11.32 4.63 1.96
CA GLY A 146 -10.16 5.52 2.14
C GLY A 146 -10.31 6.45 3.34
N SER A 147 -11.51 6.98 3.60
CA SER A 147 -11.72 7.86 4.75
C SER A 147 -11.94 7.07 6.05
N GLY A 148 -12.98 6.23 6.11
CA GLY A 148 -13.39 5.53 7.32
C GLY A 148 -12.38 4.50 7.81
N MET A 149 -12.05 3.53 6.95
CA MET A 149 -11.05 2.50 7.30
C MET A 149 -9.66 3.14 7.44
N GLY A 150 -9.34 4.15 6.63
CA GLY A 150 -8.10 4.92 6.77
C GLY A 150 -7.96 5.60 8.12
N SER A 151 -9.01 6.26 8.62
CA SER A 151 -9.04 6.84 9.96
C SER A 151 -8.77 5.78 11.04
N PHE A 152 -9.48 4.64 10.99
CA PHE A 152 -9.27 3.55 11.95
C PHE A 152 -7.83 3.03 11.92
N ILE A 153 -7.27 2.77 10.73
CA ILE A 153 -5.90 2.25 10.60
C ILE A 153 -4.88 3.26 11.13
N LEU A 154 -5.05 4.56 10.90
CA LEU A 154 -4.16 5.59 11.44
C LEU A 154 -4.12 5.58 12.97
N GLU A 155 -5.28 5.48 13.62
CA GLU A 155 -5.37 5.37 15.08
C GLU A 155 -4.61 4.13 15.58
N ARG A 156 -4.83 2.98 14.94
CA ARG A 156 -4.22 1.72 15.35
C ARG A 156 -2.73 1.64 15.06
N ILE A 157 -2.23 2.26 13.99
CA ILE A 157 -0.79 2.39 13.74
C ILE A 157 -0.14 3.21 14.85
N ASN A 158 -0.78 4.30 15.30
CA ASN A 158 -0.25 5.11 16.39
C ASN A 158 -0.20 4.35 17.72
N ASP A 159 -1.18 3.47 17.99
CA ASP A 159 -1.17 2.60 19.18
C ASP A 159 -0.10 1.51 19.09
N ARG A 160 0.00 0.81 17.94
CA ARG A 160 0.85 -0.37 17.76
C ARG A 160 2.31 -0.03 17.47
N PHE A 161 2.54 1.09 16.77
CA PHE A 161 3.86 1.54 16.33
C PHE A 161 4.16 2.99 16.76
N PRO A 162 4.10 3.31 18.08
CA PRO A 162 4.05 4.68 18.60
C PRO A 162 5.31 5.53 18.37
N LYS A 163 6.40 4.93 17.88
CA LYS A 163 7.68 5.61 17.61
C LYS A 163 7.98 5.74 16.10
N LYS A 164 7.06 5.31 15.24
CA LYS A 164 7.23 5.33 13.79
C LYS A 164 6.61 6.58 13.21
N LEU A 165 7.22 7.12 12.15
CA LEU A 165 6.65 8.24 11.44
C LEU A 165 5.40 7.79 10.68
N VAL A 166 4.41 8.67 10.59
CA VAL A 166 3.23 8.46 9.75
C VAL A 166 3.09 9.65 8.83
N GLN A 167 3.15 9.38 7.53
CA GLN A 167 2.94 10.38 6.47
C GLN A 167 1.73 9.96 5.64
N THR A 168 0.90 10.91 5.23
CA THR A 168 -0.25 10.62 4.35
C THR A 168 -0.15 11.38 3.03
N TYR A 169 -0.57 10.71 1.96
CA TYR A 169 -0.90 11.33 0.67
C TYR A 169 -2.41 11.24 0.51
N SER A 170 -3.09 12.29 1.00
CA SER A 170 -4.54 12.36 1.13
C SER A 170 -5.15 13.10 -0.06
N VAL A 171 -5.96 12.42 -0.87
CA VAL A 171 -6.63 13.02 -2.04
C VAL A 171 -7.93 13.67 -1.62
N PHE A 172 -8.02 14.98 -1.85
CA PHE A 172 -9.21 15.81 -1.61
C PHE A 172 -10.23 15.66 -2.75
N PRO A 173 -11.54 15.73 -2.46
CA PRO A 173 -12.56 15.66 -3.50
C PRO A 173 -12.56 16.91 -4.37
N ASN A 174 -13.05 16.76 -5.61
CA ASN A 174 -13.43 17.93 -6.41
C ASN A 174 -14.64 18.61 -5.76
N GLN A 175 -14.63 19.95 -5.75
CA GLN A 175 -15.71 20.80 -5.24
C GLN A 175 -16.58 21.39 -6.37
N ASP A 176 -16.24 21.15 -7.63
CA ASP A 176 -17.02 21.64 -8.76
C ASP A 176 -18.39 20.94 -8.82
N GLU A 177 -19.44 21.73 -8.64
CA GLU A 177 -20.82 21.34 -8.96
C GLU A 177 -21.06 21.56 -10.46
N ASN A 178 -20.74 20.56 -11.30
CA ASN A 178 -21.20 20.52 -12.69
C ASN A 178 -22.55 19.80 -12.81
#